data_AF-A0A933R3P9-F1
#
_entry.id   AF-A0A933R3P9-F1
#
_cell.length_a   1.000
_cell.length_b   1.000
_cell.length_c   1.000
_cell.angle_alpha   90.00
_cell.angle_beta   90.00
_cell.angle_gamma   90.00
#
_symmetry.space_group_name_H-M   'P 1'
#
loop_
_entity.id
_entity.type
_entity.pdbx_description
1 polymer ?
#
loop_
_entity_poly.entity_id
_entity_poly.type
_entity_poly.pdbx_seq_one_letter_code
_entity_poly.pdbx_strand_id
1 'polypeptide(L)'
;MFKKPTQVYRPIFKKAWEITKQNRFLWIFGLFAALAGNGGIYEILFKGFGRIVGKGDLAAGSNWSWIFETLSFPRLEDIYVRSPLFVSFLWVLFFAILVALAFLIWLVITSRGALVASVKKIASRKKTNLHEGWTEGKKYFWPVLGLNALSKAMTFGLLVLITVPAMMYLTGQGGNLGLDLLLYILSFVIFTALALFISFMAIYASCFVIMENKPFVEAIRLSWKMFIKNWLISIEMALLLFLITIGVGVGIILFSILYMIPVALLLFAFSYLELSLGFWLIIFLATLGWFVALFFAGAILSTFQFSSWTLLFIEINKKKIWSKLLRFVGLNK
;
A
#
# COMPACT_ATOMS: atom_id res chain seq x y z
N MET A 1 -24.28 21.26 30.41
CA MET A 1 -23.83 22.02 29.23
C MET A 1 -23.28 21.04 28.19
N PHE A 2 -24.13 20.57 27.27
CA PHE A 2 -23.76 19.54 26.30
C PHE A 2 -22.78 20.10 25.25
N LYS A 3 -21.52 19.64 25.30
CA LYS A 3 -20.51 19.99 24.30
C LYS A 3 -21.00 19.55 22.93
N LYS A 4 -21.18 20.52 22.02
CA LYS A 4 -21.55 20.28 20.60
C LYS A 4 -20.70 19.15 20.01
N PRO A 5 -21.30 18.29 19.18
CA PRO A 5 -20.62 17.12 18.65
C PRO A 5 -19.49 17.54 17.71
N THR A 6 -18.24 17.47 18.18
CA THR A 6 -17.08 17.64 17.31
C THR A 6 -17.10 16.54 16.27
N GLN A 7 -17.23 16.94 15.00
CA GLN A 7 -17.00 16.05 13.85
C GLN A 7 -15.53 15.63 13.94
N VAL A 8 -15.24 14.34 14.13
CA VAL A 8 -13.86 13.85 14.33
C VAL A 8 -13.08 13.85 13.01
N TYR A 9 -13.66 13.31 11.94
CA TYR A 9 -12.93 13.05 10.70
C TYR A 9 -12.73 14.27 9.82
N ARG A 10 -13.73 15.16 9.74
CA ARG A 10 -13.65 16.38 8.93
C ARG A 10 -12.44 17.26 9.29
N PRO A 11 -12.15 17.59 10.57
CA PRO A 11 -10.97 18.37 10.92
C PRO A 11 -9.68 17.60 10.69
N ILE A 12 -9.66 16.28 10.89
CA ILE A 12 -8.49 15.43 10.58
C ILE A 12 -8.17 15.51 9.09
N PHE A 13 -9.15 15.27 8.21
CA PHE A 13 -8.94 15.32 6.76
C PHE A 13 -8.65 16.73 6.25
N LYS A 14 -9.34 17.74 6.77
CA LYS A 14 -9.04 19.13 6.41
C LYS A 14 -7.58 19.47 6.76
N LYS A 15 -7.14 19.13 7.97
CA LYS A 15 -5.76 19.37 8.41
C LYS A 15 -4.75 18.51 7.64
N ALA A 16 -5.06 17.24 7.37
CA ALA A 16 -4.21 16.37 6.54
C ALA A 16 -4.04 16.91 5.12
N TRP A 17 -5.12 17.44 4.53
CA TRP A 17 -5.09 18.08 3.23
C TRP A 17 -4.29 19.38 3.23
N GLU A 18 -4.47 20.23 4.25
CA GLU A 18 -3.67 21.45 4.43
C GLU A 18 -2.18 21.13 4.55
N ILE A 19 -1.82 20.13 5.35
CA ILE A 19 -0.42 19.67 5.49
C ILE A 19 0.11 19.18 4.14
N THR A 20 -0.66 18.35 3.43
CA THR A 20 -0.28 17.79 2.13
C THR A 20 -0.08 18.88 1.07
N LYS A 21 -0.95 19.89 1.02
CA LYS A 21 -0.89 20.97 0.02
C LYS A 21 0.21 22.00 0.33
N GLN A 22 0.36 22.39 1.59
CA GLN A 22 1.31 23.44 1.99
C GLN A 22 2.76 22.94 2.04
N ASN A 23 2.98 21.64 2.24
CA ASN A 23 4.33 21.07 2.43
C ASN A 23 4.69 20.13 1.26
N ARG A 24 4.96 20.70 0.08
CA ARG A 24 5.24 19.94 -1.16
C ARG A 24 6.43 18.99 -1.06
N PHE A 25 7.38 19.25 -0.18
CA PHE A 25 8.51 18.33 0.05
C PHE A 25 8.07 16.96 0.57
N LEU A 26 6.89 16.87 1.23
CA LEU A 26 6.34 15.60 1.69
C LEU A 26 5.93 14.70 0.53
N TRP A 27 5.67 15.24 -0.67
CA TRP A 27 5.29 14.45 -1.84
C TRP A 27 6.41 13.53 -2.29
N ILE A 28 7.67 13.91 -2.08
CA ILE A 28 8.82 13.05 -2.37
C ILE A 28 8.75 11.81 -1.46
N PHE A 29 8.52 12.00 -0.16
CA PHE A 29 8.33 10.87 0.75
C PHE A 29 7.05 10.08 0.45
N GLY A 30 5.98 10.76 0.06
CA GLY A 30 4.72 10.15 -0.39
C GLY A 30 4.90 9.27 -1.61
N LEU A 31 5.69 9.71 -2.60
CA LEU A 31 6.01 8.95 -3.80
C LEU A 31 6.64 7.61 -3.44
N PHE A 32 7.71 7.65 -2.64
CA PHE A 32 8.40 6.44 -2.21
C PHE A 32 7.55 5.58 -1.29
N ALA A 33 6.74 6.18 -0.42
CA ALA A 33 5.82 5.43 0.43
C ALA A 33 4.74 4.71 -0.40
N ALA A 34 4.30 5.30 -1.52
CA ALA A 34 3.33 4.72 -2.45
C ALA A 34 3.89 3.51 -3.22
N LEU A 35 5.19 3.51 -3.55
CA LEU A 35 5.82 2.40 -4.29
C LEU A 35 5.73 1.05 -3.57
N ALA A 36 5.73 1.04 -2.24
CA ALA A 36 5.55 -0.20 -1.47
C ALA A 36 4.08 -0.55 -1.21
N GLY A 37 3.16 0.06 -1.97
CA GLY A 37 1.73 -0.05 -1.78
C GLY A 37 1.26 0.81 -0.60
N ASN A 38 0.09 1.44 -0.75
CA ASN A 38 -0.58 2.11 0.36
C ASN A 38 -1.03 1.07 1.39
N GLY A 39 -0.14 0.83 2.37
CA GLY A 39 -0.29 0.02 3.57
C GLY A 39 -1.48 -0.94 3.62
N GLY A 40 -1.31 -2.14 3.08
CA GLY A 40 -1.99 -3.40 3.45
C GLY A 40 -3.51 -3.49 3.23
N ILE A 41 -4.27 -2.54 3.74
CA ILE A 41 -5.73 -2.56 3.89
C ILE A 41 -6.43 -2.69 2.53
N TYR A 42 -6.07 -1.83 1.57
CA TYR A 42 -6.77 -1.76 0.28
C TYR A 42 -6.20 -2.76 -0.73
N GLU A 43 -4.90 -3.02 -0.65
CA GLU A 43 -4.22 -3.99 -1.50
C GLU A 43 -4.85 -5.38 -1.39
N ILE A 44 -5.20 -5.81 -0.17
CA ILE A 44 -5.84 -7.11 0.08
C ILE A 44 -7.23 -7.16 -0.56
N LEU A 45 -8.03 -6.10 -0.43
CA LEU A 45 -9.36 -6.01 -1.04
C LEU A 45 -9.26 -6.00 -2.58
N PHE A 46 -8.41 -5.15 -3.16
CA PHE A 46 -8.26 -5.05 -4.62
C PHE A 46 -7.65 -6.30 -5.25
N LYS A 47 -6.64 -6.92 -4.61
CA LYS A 47 -6.07 -8.19 -5.09
C LYS A 47 -7.06 -9.35 -4.93
N GLY A 48 -7.89 -9.34 -3.89
CA GLY A 48 -8.99 -10.29 -3.73
C GLY A 48 -10.03 -10.16 -4.85
N PHE A 49 -10.51 -8.95 -5.13
CA PHE A 49 -11.49 -8.68 -6.19
C PHE A 49 -10.94 -8.93 -7.61
N GLY A 50 -9.69 -8.56 -7.89
CA GLY A 50 -9.06 -8.82 -9.20
C GLY A 50 -8.98 -10.32 -9.52
N ARG A 51 -8.81 -11.18 -8.51
CA ARG A 51 -8.83 -12.64 -8.64
C ARG A 51 -10.23 -13.24 -8.79
N ILE A 52 -11.28 -12.51 -8.38
CA ILE A 52 -12.68 -12.93 -8.55
C ILE A 52 -13.16 -12.63 -9.98
N VAL A 53 -12.73 -11.50 -10.56
CA VAL A 53 -13.13 -11.07 -11.91
C VAL A 53 -12.30 -11.75 -13.00
N GLY A 54 -11.01 -11.98 -12.75
CA GLY A 54 -10.17 -12.85 -13.58
C GLY A 54 -10.40 -14.30 -13.21
N LYS A 55 -11.32 -14.99 -13.90
CA LYS A 55 -11.61 -16.42 -13.75
C LYS A 55 -10.39 -17.25 -13.30
N GLY A 56 -10.49 -17.88 -12.13
CA GLY A 56 -10.05 -19.27 -11.89
C GLY A 56 -8.60 -19.70 -12.13
N ASP A 57 -7.65 -18.82 -12.41
CA ASP A 57 -6.30 -19.25 -12.84
C ASP A 57 -5.38 -19.77 -11.71
N LEU A 58 -5.86 -19.75 -10.46
CA LEU A 58 -5.22 -20.45 -9.34
C LEU A 58 -5.82 -21.84 -9.09
N ALA A 59 -6.95 -22.18 -9.72
CA ALA A 59 -7.58 -23.51 -9.69
C ALA A 59 -7.26 -24.34 -10.95
N ALA A 60 -6.76 -23.70 -12.02
CA ALA A 60 -6.07 -24.40 -13.09
C ALA A 60 -4.68 -24.80 -12.59
N GLY A 61 -4.58 -25.98 -11.98
CA GLY A 61 -3.32 -26.64 -11.59
C GLY A 61 -2.40 -27.00 -12.76
N SER A 62 -2.37 -26.21 -13.84
CA SER A 62 -1.58 -26.48 -15.04
C SER A 62 -0.45 -25.50 -15.29
N ASN A 63 -0.25 -24.48 -14.43
CA ASN A 63 0.74 -23.45 -14.71
C ASN A 63 1.53 -22.96 -13.48
N TRP A 64 1.98 -23.87 -12.61
CA TRP A 64 3.19 -23.62 -11.80
C TRP A 64 4.38 -24.39 -12.37
N SER A 65 4.09 -25.45 -13.14
CA SER A 65 5.03 -26.14 -14.02
C SER A 65 5.74 -25.16 -14.92
N TRP A 66 5.10 -24.24 -15.65
CA TRP A 66 5.86 -23.31 -16.51
C TRP A 66 6.85 -22.43 -15.75
N ILE A 67 6.59 -22.00 -14.51
CA ILE A 67 7.58 -21.24 -13.70
C ILE A 67 8.74 -22.15 -13.31
N PHE A 68 8.47 -23.38 -12.88
CA PHE A 68 9.51 -24.36 -12.51
C PHE A 68 10.18 -25.05 -13.71
N GLU A 69 9.56 -25.06 -14.89
CA GLU A 69 10.04 -25.55 -16.19
C GLU A 69 10.77 -24.44 -16.95
N THR A 70 10.38 -23.17 -16.86
CA THR A 70 11.21 -22.05 -17.32
C THR A 70 12.36 -21.73 -16.35
N LEU A 71 12.19 -22.02 -15.06
CA LEU A 71 13.29 -22.10 -14.08
C LEU A 71 13.93 -23.50 -14.04
N SER A 72 13.59 -24.39 -14.97
CA SER A 72 14.46 -25.55 -15.22
C SER A 72 15.69 -24.98 -15.90
N PHE A 73 16.59 -24.44 -15.07
CA PHE A 73 17.88 -23.99 -15.52
C PHE A 73 18.50 -25.19 -16.24
N PRO A 74 18.79 -25.11 -17.56
CA PRO A 74 19.75 -26.03 -18.13
C PRO A 74 20.94 -25.99 -17.18
N ARG A 75 21.43 -27.15 -16.71
CA ARG A 75 22.46 -27.23 -15.65
C ARG A 75 23.40 -26.05 -15.84
N LEU A 76 23.40 -25.10 -14.90
CA LEU A 76 24.11 -23.82 -15.09
C LEU A 76 25.58 -24.06 -15.47
N GLU A 77 26.09 -25.23 -15.07
CA GLU A 77 27.34 -25.88 -15.51
C GLU A 77 27.50 -25.93 -17.05
N ASP A 78 26.52 -26.42 -17.81
CA ASP A 78 26.57 -26.53 -19.27
C ASP A 78 26.59 -25.17 -19.98
N ILE A 79 25.85 -24.18 -19.44
CA ILE A 79 25.84 -22.80 -19.96
C ILE A 79 27.14 -22.08 -19.57
N TYR A 80 27.66 -22.33 -18.37
CA TYR A 80 28.91 -21.77 -17.88
C TYR A 80 30.11 -22.26 -18.69
N VAL A 81 30.12 -23.55 -19.06
CA VAL A 81 31.16 -24.13 -19.93
C VAL A 81 31.09 -23.57 -21.35
N ARG A 82 29.88 -23.34 -21.90
CA ARG A 82 29.70 -22.82 -23.27
C ARG A 82 29.94 -21.31 -23.38
N SER A 83 29.54 -20.54 -22.37
CA SER A 83 29.54 -19.06 -22.40
C SER A 83 29.79 -18.48 -21.00
N PRO A 84 31.01 -18.60 -20.45
CA PRO A 84 31.32 -18.15 -19.09
C PRO A 84 31.07 -16.65 -18.89
N LEU A 85 31.36 -15.82 -19.91
CA LEU A 85 31.10 -14.37 -19.87
C LEU A 85 29.61 -14.03 -19.75
N PHE A 86 28.73 -14.80 -20.41
CA PHE A 86 27.29 -14.59 -20.33
C PHE A 86 26.74 -14.91 -18.94
N VAL A 87 27.19 -16.03 -18.34
CA VAL A 87 26.81 -16.40 -16.97
C VAL A 87 27.34 -15.38 -15.96
N SER A 88 28.58 -14.92 -16.10
CA SER A 88 29.13 -13.84 -15.27
C SER A 88 28.31 -12.55 -15.39
N PHE A 89 27.89 -12.17 -16.60
CA PHE A 89 27.01 -11.01 -16.82
C PHE A 89 25.66 -11.19 -16.12
N LEU A 90 25.03 -12.37 -16.19
CA LEU A 90 23.78 -12.66 -15.51
C LEU A 90 23.91 -12.55 -13.98
N TRP A 91 25.00 -13.03 -13.39
CA TRP A 91 25.27 -12.86 -11.96
C TRP A 91 25.43 -11.39 -11.59
N VAL A 92 26.20 -10.61 -12.37
CA VAL A 92 26.35 -9.17 -12.14
C VAL A 92 25.00 -8.46 -12.21
N LEU A 93 24.17 -8.78 -13.21
CA LEU A 93 22.83 -8.24 -13.36
C LEU A 93 21.93 -8.63 -12.18
N PHE A 94 21.97 -9.89 -11.74
CA PHE A 94 21.22 -10.38 -10.57
C PHE A 94 21.61 -9.62 -9.30
N PHE A 95 22.91 -9.48 -9.01
CA PHE A 95 23.39 -8.71 -7.86
C PHE A 95 23.02 -7.22 -7.97
N ALA A 96 23.11 -6.63 -9.16
CA ALA A 96 22.69 -5.25 -9.39
C ALA A 96 21.20 -5.05 -9.09
N ILE A 97 20.34 -5.98 -9.52
CA ILE A 97 18.90 -5.96 -9.22
C ILE A 97 18.67 -6.11 -7.70
N LEU A 98 19.37 -7.03 -7.03
CA LEU A 98 19.24 -7.19 -5.58
C LEU A 98 19.64 -5.92 -4.81
N VAL A 99 20.75 -5.28 -5.20
CA VAL A 99 21.19 -4.01 -4.59
C VAL A 99 20.16 -2.90 -4.85
N ALA A 100 19.62 -2.81 -6.07
CA ALA A 100 18.57 -1.84 -6.40
C ALA A 100 17.30 -2.07 -5.57
N LEU A 101 16.87 -3.32 -5.39
CA LEU A 101 15.71 -3.66 -4.56
C LEU A 101 15.94 -3.33 -3.09
N ALA A 102 17.10 -3.68 -2.54
CA ALA A 102 17.46 -3.35 -1.15
C ALA A 102 17.48 -1.83 -0.93
N PHE A 103 18.04 -1.08 -1.87
CA PHE A 103 18.03 0.37 -1.85
C PHE A 103 16.60 0.94 -1.90
N LEU A 104 15.74 0.42 -2.76
CA LEU A 104 14.33 0.84 -2.84
C LEU A 104 13.57 0.56 -1.55
N ILE A 105 13.74 -0.63 -0.94
CA ILE A 105 13.12 -0.96 0.35
C ILE A 105 13.58 0.02 1.43
N TRP A 106 14.89 0.30 1.48
CA TRP A 106 15.45 1.27 2.41
C TRP A 106 14.82 2.65 2.24
N LEU A 107 14.67 3.08 0.99
CA LEU A 107 14.10 4.37 0.61
C LEU A 107 12.61 4.49 1.00
N VAL A 108 11.82 3.47 0.71
CA VAL A 108 10.40 3.37 1.10
C VAL A 108 10.23 3.53 2.60
N ILE A 109 10.92 2.69 3.38
CA ILE A 109 10.70 2.60 4.83
C ILE A 109 11.14 3.91 5.51
N THR A 110 12.28 4.45 5.08
CA THR A 110 12.77 5.75 5.54
C THR A 110 11.77 6.86 5.24
N SER A 111 11.17 6.85 4.05
CA SER A 111 10.16 7.84 3.63
C SER A 111 8.88 7.75 4.47
N ARG A 112 8.42 6.55 4.82
CA ARG A 112 7.29 6.37 5.75
C ARG A 112 7.59 6.93 7.13
N GLY A 113 8.79 6.65 7.66
CA GLY A 113 9.28 7.22 8.91
C GLY A 113 9.31 8.75 8.88
N ALA A 114 9.87 9.30 7.79
CA ALA A 114 9.96 10.74 7.54
C ALA A 114 8.57 11.40 7.48
N LEU A 115 7.61 10.83 6.76
CA LEU A 115 6.24 11.33 6.68
C LEU A 115 5.60 11.46 8.06
N VAL A 116 5.58 10.38 8.84
CA VAL A 116 4.94 10.36 10.16
C VAL A 116 5.63 11.37 11.10
N ALA A 117 6.97 11.41 11.11
CA ALA A 117 7.72 12.32 11.96
C ALA A 117 7.53 13.80 11.56
N SER A 118 7.57 14.12 10.26
CA SER A 118 7.34 15.47 9.75
C SER A 118 5.90 15.93 10.01
N VAL A 119 4.90 15.07 9.79
CA VAL A 119 3.50 15.38 10.09
C VAL A 119 3.32 15.67 11.58
N LYS A 120 3.93 14.90 12.49
CA LYS A 120 3.90 15.18 13.93
C LYS A 120 4.46 16.57 14.26
N LYS A 121 5.61 16.94 13.66
CA LYS A 121 6.24 18.27 13.85
C LYS A 121 5.32 19.38 13.36
N ILE A 122 4.81 19.26 12.13
CA ILE A 122 3.91 20.25 11.50
C ILE A 122 2.60 20.37 12.29
N ALA A 123 2.02 19.24 12.73
CA ALA A 123 0.80 19.23 13.54
C ALA A 123 0.97 19.95 14.89
N SER A 124 2.20 20.04 15.38
CA SER A 124 2.62 20.75 16.59
C SER A 124 3.12 22.18 16.31
N ARG A 125 2.83 22.73 15.12
CA ARG A 125 3.26 24.06 14.64
C ARG A 125 4.78 24.26 14.56
N LYS A 126 5.56 23.18 14.49
CA LYS A 126 7.01 23.24 14.23
C LYS A 126 7.26 23.19 12.73
N LYS A 127 8.20 24.00 12.25
CA LYS A 127 8.68 23.93 10.87
C LYS A 127 9.54 22.68 10.70
N THR A 128 9.57 22.15 9.48
CA THR A 128 10.49 21.09 9.09
C THR A 128 10.73 21.15 7.59
N ASN A 129 11.77 20.49 7.11
CA ASN A 129 12.17 20.46 5.71
C ASN A 129 12.51 19.03 5.29
N LEU A 130 12.89 18.86 4.01
CA LEU A 130 13.24 17.56 3.45
C LEU A 130 14.42 16.91 4.16
N HIS A 131 15.48 17.68 4.44
CA HIS A 131 16.69 17.15 5.06
C HIS A 131 16.43 16.66 6.49
N GLU A 132 15.71 17.45 7.29
CA GLU A 132 15.27 17.08 8.63
C GLU A 132 14.32 15.88 8.63
N GLY A 133 13.38 15.82 7.68
CA GLY A 133 12.48 14.68 7.54
C GLY A 133 13.25 13.39 7.26
N TRP A 134 14.22 13.44 6.35
CA TRP A 134 15.06 12.30 5.98
C TRP A 134 15.98 11.85 7.12
N THR A 135 16.64 12.79 7.80
CA THR A 135 17.52 12.49 8.94
C THR A 135 16.75 11.89 10.10
N GLU A 136 15.52 12.34 10.36
CA GLU A 136 14.63 11.75 11.36
C GLU A 136 14.13 10.37 10.93
N GLY A 137 13.70 10.22 9.67
CA GLY A 137 13.13 8.97 9.15
C GLY A 137 14.11 7.78 9.21
N LYS A 138 15.39 8.02 8.93
CA LYS A 138 16.44 6.97 8.94
C LYS A 138 16.61 6.34 10.33
N LYS A 139 16.38 7.08 11.41
CA LYS A 139 16.49 6.57 12.79
C LYS A 139 15.54 5.41 13.08
N TYR A 140 14.40 5.39 12.41
CA TYR A 140 13.34 4.41 12.62
C TYR A 140 13.30 3.31 11.56
N PHE A 141 14.32 3.24 10.69
CA PHE A 141 14.35 2.27 9.59
C PHE A 141 14.14 0.83 10.08
N TRP A 142 14.98 0.35 11.00
CA TRP A 142 14.94 -1.04 11.47
C TRP A 142 13.64 -1.39 12.21
N PRO A 143 13.18 -0.60 13.20
CA PRO A 143 11.92 -0.90 13.87
C PRO A 143 10.72 -0.91 12.91
N VAL A 144 10.64 0.06 11.99
CA VAL A 144 9.52 0.15 11.04
C VAL A 144 9.58 -0.96 9.99
N LEU A 145 10.78 -1.29 9.49
CA LEU A 145 10.98 -2.44 8.59
C LEU A 145 10.53 -3.73 9.28
N GLY A 146 10.97 -3.97 10.52
CA GLY A 146 10.60 -5.15 11.29
C GLY A 146 9.08 -5.26 11.50
N LEU A 147 8.40 -4.13 11.78
CA LEU A 147 6.95 -4.12 12.00
C LEU A 147 6.20 -4.45 10.70
N ASN A 148 6.66 -3.90 9.57
CA ASN A 148 6.06 -4.17 8.27
C ASN A 148 6.36 -5.60 7.80
N ALA A 149 7.58 -6.09 7.99
CA ALA A 149 7.95 -7.46 7.66
C ALA A 149 7.15 -8.48 8.50
N LEU A 150 7.03 -8.25 9.81
CA LEU A 150 6.21 -9.07 10.69
C LEU A 150 4.74 -9.07 10.28
N SER A 151 4.18 -7.89 9.99
CA SER A 151 2.81 -7.74 9.49
C SER A 151 2.57 -8.50 8.20
N LYS A 152 3.47 -8.38 7.22
CA LYS A 152 3.38 -9.11 5.94
C LYS A 152 3.57 -10.61 6.12
N ALA A 153 4.48 -11.06 6.99
CA ALA A 153 4.68 -12.47 7.32
C ALA A 153 3.44 -13.07 8.00
N MET A 154 2.83 -12.37 8.95
CA MET A 154 1.59 -12.81 9.60
C MET A 154 0.42 -12.88 8.61
N THR A 155 0.25 -11.87 7.75
CA THR A 155 -0.80 -11.88 6.71
C THR A 155 -0.58 -13.00 5.70
N PHE A 156 0.67 -13.25 5.29
CA PHE A 156 0.99 -14.36 4.38
C PHE A 156 0.76 -15.72 5.05
N GLY A 157 1.19 -15.89 6.31
CA GLY A 157 0.94 -17.10 7.09
C GLY A 157 -0.56 -17.39 7.25
N LEU A 158 -1.36 -16.36 7.53
CA LEU A 158 -2.83 -16.47 7.57
C LEU A 158 -3.42 -16.84 6.21
N LEU A 159 -2.89 -16.28 5.12
CA LEU A 159 -3.33 -16.62 3.78
C LEU A 159 -3.12 -18.11 3.55
N VAL A 160 -1.90 -18.61 3.75
CA VAL A 160 -1.58 -20.04 3.56
C VAL A 160 -2.47 -20.91 4.46
N LEU A 161 -2.59 -20.58 5.74
CA LEU A 161 -3.33 -21.36 6.73
C LEU A 161 -4.84 -21.44 6.43
N ILE A 162 -5.43 -20.40 5.85
CA ILE A 162 -6.87 -20.35 5.55
C ILE A 162 -7.15 -20.85 4.12
N THR A 163 -6.40 -20.38 3.13
CA THR A 163 -6.73 -20.64 1.73
C THR A 163 -6.27 -22.01 1.25
N VAL A 164 -5.15 -22.55 1.75
CA VAL A 164 -4.68 -23.87 1.29
C VAL A 164 -5.64 -24.98 1.69
N PRO A 165 -6.09 -25.12 2.96
CA PRO A 165 -7.06 -26.13 3.32
C PRO A 165 -8.39 -25.97 2.59
N ALA A 166 -8.85 -24.72 2.41
CA ALA A 166 -10.04 -24.43 1.64
C ALA A 166 -9.88 -24.93 0.19
N MET A 167 -8.77 -24.62 -0.49
CA MET A 167 -8.52 -25.08 -1.86
C MET A 167 -8.40 -26.60 -1.94
N MET A 168 -7.70 -27.26 -1.01
CA MET A 168 -7.59 -28.72 -0.99
C MET A 168 -8.96 -29.39 -0.86
N TYR A 169 -9.84 -28.85 -0.01
CA TYR A 169 -11.22 -29.31 0.13
C TYR A 169 -12.02 -29.10 -1.16
N LEU A 170 -11.91 -27.93 -1.80
CA LEU A 170 -12.61 -27.58 -3.04
C LEU A 170 -12.18 -28.43 -4.25
N THR A 171 -10.92 -28.86 -4.30
CA THR A 171 -10.41 -29.73 -5.38
C THR A 171 -10.63 -31.21 -5.12
N GLY A 172 -11.11 -31.59 -3.93
CA GLY A 172 -11.49 -32.96 -3.62
C GLY A 172 -12.71 -33.37 -4.43
N GLN A 173 -12.58 -34.41 -5.26
CA GLN A 173 -13.66 -34.94 -6.10
C GLN A 173 -14.82 -35.43 -5.20
N GLY A 174 -15.84 -34.60 -5.01
CA GLY A 174 -17.02 -34.92 -4.18
C GLY A 174 -17.74 -33.73 -3.56
N GLY A 175 -17.25 -32.49 -3.73
CA GLY A 175 -17.84 -31.29 -3.12
C GLY A 175 -19.24 -30.92 -3.64
N ASN A 176 -20.14 -30.63 -2.70
CA ASN A 176 -21.40 -29.94 -3.02
C ASN A 176 -21.06 -28.46 -3.29
N LEU A 177 -21.28 -28.01 -4.52
CA LEU A 177 -21.01 -26.62 -4.97
C LEU A 177 -21.51 -25.54 -3.99
N GLY A 178 -22.65 -25.79 -3.31
CA GLY A 178 -23.20 -24.85 -2.32
C GLY A 178 -22.37 -24.76 -1.04
N LEU A 179 -21.89 -25.89 -0.52
CA LEU A 179 -21.03 -25.93 0.67
C LEU A 179 -19.64 -25.36 0.36
N ASP A 180 -19.12 -25.67 -0.82
CA ASP A 180 -17.84 -25.19 -1.33
C ASP A 180 -17.79 -23.66 -1.43
N LEU A 181 -18.82 -23.08 -2.06
CA LEU A 181 -18.95 -21.62 -2.15
C LEU A 181 -19.09 -20.98 -0.77
N LEU A 182 -19.88 -21.58 0.13
CA LEU A 182 -20.07 -21.07 1.49
C LEU A 182 -18.77 -21.08 2.30
N LEU A 183 -18.01 -22.18 2.25
CA LEU A 183 -16.72 -22.30 2.92
C LEU A 183 -15.70 -21.32 2.36
N TYR A 184 -15.68 -21.12 1.04
CA TYR A 184 -14.82 -20.12 0.41
C TYR A 184 -15.16 -18.69 0.86
N ILE A 185 -16.43 -18.30 0.83
CA ILE A 185 -16.89 -16.97 1.27
C ILE A 185 -16.54 -16.76 2.74
N LEU A 186 -16.81 -17.75 3.61
CA LEU A 186 -16.53 -17.66 5.04
C LEU A 186 -15.02 -17.50 5.29
N SER A 187 -14.20 -18.32 4.61
CA SER A 187 -12.74 -18.25 4.67
C SER A 187 -12.21 -16.89 4.22
N PHE A 188 -12.75 -16.34 3.12
CA PHE A 188 -12.37 -15.04 2.60
C PHE A 188 -12.72 -13.90 3.57
N VAL A 189 -13.91 -13.92 4.16
CA VAL A 189 -14.35 -12.92 5.15
C VAL A 189 -13.48 -12.96 6.40
N ILE A 190 -13.20 -14.15 6.92
CA ILE A 190 -12.33 -14.33 8.10
C ILE A 190 -10.91 -13.87 7.81
N PHE A 191 -10.33 -14.31 6.68
CA PHE A 191 -9.00 -13.89 6.25
C PHE A 191 -8.91 -12.36 6.13
N THR A 192 -9.86 -11.74 5.44
CA THR A 192 -9.88 -10.29 5.25
C THR A 192 -9.97 -9.55 6.58
N ALA A 193 -10.83 -9.99 7.49
CA ALA A 193 -10.97 -9.38 8.82
C ALA A 193 -9.66 -9.45 9.64
N LEU A 194 -9.02 -10.62 9.67
CA LEU A 194 -7.76 -10.81 10.39
C LEU A 194 -6.58 -10.05 9.74
N ALA A 195 -6.53 -10.01 8.41
CA ALA A 195 -5.49 -9.29 7.70
C ALA A 195 -5.64 -7.76 7.87
N LEU A 196 -6.87 -7.25 7.89
CA LEU A 196 -7.17 -5.86 8.25
C LEU A 196 -6.72 -5.54 9.68
N PHE A 197 -7.03 -6.42 10.62
CA PHE A 197 -6.57 -6.31 12.01
C PHE A 197 -5.05 -6.18 12.10
N ILE A 198 -4.30 -7.08 11.46
CA ILE A 198 -2.83 -7.04 11.42
C ILE A 198 -2.31 -5.75 10.76
N SER A 199 -2.99 -5.26 9.73
CA SER A 199 -2.61 -4.02 9.06
C SER A 199 -2.79 -2.80 9.97
N PHE A 200 -3.89 -2.73 10.74
CA PHE A 200 -4.09 -1.64 11.70
C PHE A 200 -3.06 -1.67 12.83
N MET A 201 -2.75 -2.86 13.32
CA MET A 201 -1.70 -3.08 14.30
C MET A 201 -0.36 -2.53 13.82
N ALA A 202 0.03 -2.82 12.58
CA ALA A 202 1.27 -2.32 12.00
C ALA A 202 1.32 -0.78 11.88
N ILE A 203 0.20 -0.15 11.48
CA ILE A 203 0.08 1.31 11.40
C ILE A 203 0.28 1.95 12.77
N TYR A 204 -0.43 1.46 13.80
CA TYR A 204 -0.34 2.02 15.15
C TYR A 204 0.99 1.72 15.83
N ALA A 205 1.55 0.51 15.66
CA ALA A 205 2.87 0.19 16.18
C ALA A 205 3.94 1.10 15.57
N SER A 206 3.87 1.36 14.26
CA SER A 206 4.78 2.30 13.58
C SER A 206 4.65 3.72 14.16
N CYS A 207 3.42 4.15 14.44
CA CYS A 207 3.15 5.44 15.08
C CYS A 207 3.77 5.52 16.49
N PHE A 208 3.63 4.50 17.33
CA PHE A 208 4.25 4.45 18.66
C PHE A 208 5.78 4.47 18.61
N VAL A 209 6.38 3.71 17.68
CA VAL A 209 7.84 3.72 17.46
C VAL A 209 8.32 5.12 17.08
N ILE A 210 7.72 5.72 16.04
CA ILE A 210 8.22 6.97 15.45
C ILE A 210 7.90 8.18 16.34
N MET A 211 6.72 8.21 16.94
CA MET A 211 6.25 9.39 17.68
C MET A 211 6.56 9.32 19.17
N GLU A 212 6.66 8.15 19.76
CA GLU A 212 6.90 7.99 21.20
C GLU A 212 8.22 7.29 21.52
N ASN A 213 9.04 6.93 20.52
CA ASN A 213 10.29 6.19 20.70
C ASN A 213 10.10 4.89 21.50
N LYS A 214 8.94 4.25 21.35
CA LYS A 214 8.66 3.00 22.04
C LYS A 214 9.47 1.86 21.42
N PRO A 215 10.05 0.95 22.23
CA PRO A 215 10.73 -0.22 21.72
C PRO A 215 9.75 -1.13 20.99
N PHE A 216 10.27 -1.94 20.05
CA PHE A 216 9.50 -2.75 19.11
C PHE A 216 8.34 -3.54 19.77
N VAL A 217 8.64 -4.30 20.82
CA VAL A 217 7.66 -5.16 21.51
C VAL A 217 6.63 -4.34 22.28
N GLU A 218 7.06 -3.25 22.93
CA GLU A 218 6.14 -2.37 23.65
C GLU A 218 5.20 -1.65 22.68
N ALA A 219 5.70 -1.23 21.52
CA ALA A 219 4.88 -0.61 20.47
C ALA A 219 3.78 -1.55 19.96
N ILE A 220 4.08 -2.84 19.77
CA ILE A 220 3.07 -3.85 19.42
C ILE A 220 2.03 -3.98 20.54
N ARG A 221 2.47 -4.11 21.80
CA ARG A 221 1.55 -4.24 22.94
C ARG A 221 0.63 -3.02 23.10
N LEU A 222 1.17 -1.81 22.94
CA LEU A 222 0.41 -0.56 23.01
C LEU A 222 -0.54 -0.43 21.82
N SER A 223 -0.12 -0.82 20.62
CA SER A 223 -0.97 -0.83 19.43
C SER A 223 -2.17 -1.77 19.58
N TRP A 224 -1.98 -2.94 20.20
CA TRP A 224 -3.06 -3.89 20.51
C TRP A 224 -4.12 -3.25 21.41
N LYS A 225 -3.68 -2.68 22.53
CA LYS A 225 -4.56 -2.00 23.49
C LYS A 225 -5.27 -0.81 22.84
N MET A 226 -4.57 -0.03 22.02
CA MET A 226 -5.14 1.14 21.34
C MET A 226 -6.17 0.72 20.29
N PHE A 227 -5.89 -0.30 19.49
CA PHE A 227 -6.80 -0.81 18.48
C PHE A 227 -8.06 -1.38 19.10
N ILE A 228 -7.97 -2.31 20.07
CA ILE A 228 -9.18 -2.90 20.69
C ILE A 228 -10.08 -1.84 21.30
N LYS A 229 -9.49 -0.82 21.94
CA LYS A 229 -10.28 0.27 22.53
C LYS A 229 -10.97 1.17 21.50
N ASN A 230 -10.43 1.28 20.28
CA ASN A 230 -10.87 2.24 19.26
C ASN A 230 -11.13 1.60 17.89
N TRP A 231 -11.41 0.30 17.85
CA TRP A 231 -11.45 -0.49 16.61
C TRP A 231 -12.44 0.10 15.58
N LEU A 232 -13.58 0.58 16.07
CA LEU A 232 -14.63 1.17 15.25
C LEU A 232 -14.17 2.47 14.57
N ILE A 233 -13.40 3.30 15.29
CA ILE A 233 -12.82 4.54 14.74
C ILE A 233 -11.78 4.20 13.66
N SER A 234 -10.96 3.16 13.89
CA SER A 234 -9.98 2.69 12.91
C SER A 234 -10.65 2.20 11.63
N ILE A 235 -11.72 1.41 11.74
CA ILE A 235 -12.49 0.92 10.58
C ILE A 235 -13.19 2.07 9.85
N GLU A 236 -13.86 2.98 10.56
CA GLU A 236 -14.49 4.16 9.96
C GLU A 236 -13.46 4.99 9.18
N MET A 237 -12.25 5.18 9.72
CA MET A 237 -11.17 5.89 9.03
C MET A 237 -10.64 5.14 7.82
N ALA A 238 -10.45 3.84 7.93
CA ALA A 238 -10.02 3.00 6.82
C ALA A 238 -11.03 3.04 5.68
N LEU A 239 -12.33 2.96 5.98
CA LEU A 239 -13.41 3.02 5.01
C LEU A 239 -13.48 4.40 4.32
N LEU A 240 -13.34 5.49 5.06
CA LEU A 240 -13.33 6.83 4.47
C LEU A 240 -12.12 7.05 3.55
N LEU A 241 -10.93 6.62 3.98
CA LEU A 241 -9.72 6.68 3.15
C LEU A 241 -9.80 5.72 1.95
N PHE A 242 -10.50 4.60 2.07
CA PHE A 242 -10.79 3.69 0.95
C PHE A 242 -11.64 4.37 -0.11
N LEU A 243 -12.74 5.01 0.30
CA LEU A 243 -13.64 5.75 -0.61
C LEU A 243 -12.89 6.89 -1.32
N ILE A 244 -12.03 7.60 -0.60
CA ILE A 244 -11.15 8.62 -1.21
C ILE A 244 -10.20 7.98 -2.23
N THR A 245 -9.63 6.82 -1.92
CA THR A 245 -8.74 6.08 -2.83
C THR A 245 -9.47 5.64 -4.09
N ILE A 246 -10.68 5.11 -3.98
CA ILE A 246 -11.54 4.78 -5.13
C ILE A 246 -11.81 6.04 -5.95
N GLY A 247 -12.20 7.15 -5.30
CA GLY A 247 -12.47 8.41 -5.98
C GLY A 247 -11.27 8.93 -6.77
N VAL A 248 -10.06 8.88 -6.19
CA VAL A 248 -8.83 9.22 -6.91
C VAL A 248 -8.56 8.23 -8.05
N GLY A 249 -8.79 6.94 -7.84
CA GLY A 249 -8.64 5.92 -8.88
C GLY A 249 -9.57 6.14 -10.08
N VAL A 250 -10.85 6.40 -9.84
CA VAL A 250 -11.82 6.77 -10.89
C VAL A 250 -11.39 8.07 -11.59
N GLY A 251 -10.92 9.07 -10.84
CA GLY A 251 -10.38 10.30 -11.40
C GLY A 251 -9.18 10.06 -12.32
N ILE A 252 -8.26 9.16 -11.94
CA ILE A 252 -7.12 8.76 -12.77
C ILE A 252 -7.60 8.07 -14.04
N ILE A 253 -8.58 7.16 -13.96
CA ILE A 253 -9.13 6.47 -15.15
C ILE A 253 -9.78 7.47 -16.11
N LEU A 254 -10.60 8.39 -15.60
CA LEU A 254 -11.21 9.44 -16.42
C LEU A 254 -10.14 10.34 -17.05
N PHE A 255 -9.11 10.71 -16.27
CA PHE A 255 -7.97 11.45 -16.79
C PHE A 255 -7.21 10.65 -17.86
N SER A 256 -7.01 9.32 -17.72
CA SER A 256 -6.41 8.47 -18.77
C SER A 256 -7.18 8.57 -20.08
N ILE A 257 -8.51 8.42 -20.01
CA ILE A 257 -9.38 8.43 -21.19
C ILE A 257 -9.29 9.79 -21.87
N LEU A 258 -9.43 10.89 -21.12
CA LEU A 258 -9.36 12.25 -21.65
C LEU A 258 -7.96 12.59 -22.18
N TYR A 259 -6.90 12.10 -21.53
CA TYR A 259 -5.52 12.28 -21.94
C TYR A 259 -5.19 11.51 -23.24
N MET A 260 -5.79 10.34 -23.43
CA MET A 260 -5.59 9.54 -24.64
C MET A 260 -6.19 10.17 -25.90
N ILE A 261 -7.25 10.98 -25.79
CA ILE A 261 -7.89 11.62 -26.95
C ILE A 261 -6.89 12.51 -27.74
N PRO A 262 -6.25 13.54 -27.15
CA PRO A 262 -5.30 14.39 -27.87
C PRO A 262 -4.06 13.60 -28.31
N VAL A 263 -3.61 12.62 -27.51
CA VAL A 263 -2.49 11.74 -27.90
C VAL A 263 -2.83 10.93 -29.14
N ALA A 264 -4.02 10.33 -29.21
CA ALA A 264 -4.47 9.55 -30.36
C ALA A 264 -4.61 10.42 -31.62
N LEU A 265 -5.14 11.65 -31.49
CA LEU A 265 -5.22 12.60 -32.60
C LEU A 265 -3.84 12.98 -33.13
N LEU A 266 -2.87 13.23 -32.23
CA LEU A 266 -1.48 13.49 -32.63
C LEU A 266 -0.85 12.26 -33.31
N LEU A 267 -1.02 11.06 -32.75
CA LEU A 267 -0.50 9.84 -33.37
C LEU A 267 -1.09 9.60 -34.76
N PHE A 268 -2.40 9.85 -34.93
CA PHE A 268 -3.06 9.76 -36.23
C PHE A 268 -2.50 10.78 -37.23
N ALA A 269 -2.33 12.05 -36.82
CA ALA A 269 -1.78 13.09 -37.69
C ALA A 269 -0.34 12.78 -38.13
N PHE A 270 0.52 12.33 -37.22
CA PHE A 270 1.91 11.98 -37.55
C PHE A 270 2.01 10.70 -38.39
N SER A 271 1.10 9.75 -38.19
CA SER A 271 0.98 8.58 -39.07
C SER A 271 0.54 8.96 -40.47
N TYR A 272 -0.40 9.90 -40.61
CA TYR A 272 -0.89 10.36 -41.92
C TYR A 272 0.17 11.14 -42.70
N LEU A 273 1.03 11.89 -42.00
CA LEU A 273 2.15 12.63 -42.59
C LEU A 273 3.41 11.78 -42.83
N GLU A 274 3.37 10.47 -42.55
CA GLU A 274 4.50 9.54 -42.66
C GLU A 274 5.75 9.96 -41.84
N LEU A 275 5.57 10.73 -40.76
CA LEU A 275 6.64 11.25 -39.91
C LEU A 275 6.99 10.25 -38.80
N SER A 276 7.75 9.21 -39.16
CA SER A 276 8.12 8.09 -38.25
C SER A 276 8.78 8.54 -36.95
N LEU A 277 9.72 9.50 -37.01
CA LEU A 277 10.40 10.04 -35.82
C LEU A 277 9.43 10.77 -34.89
N GLY A 278 8.50 11.55 -35.44
CA GLY A 278 7.53 12.29 -34.65
C GLY A 278 6.52 11.37 -33.95
N PHE A 279 6.12 10.28 -34.61
CA PHE A 279 5.25 9.26 -34.02
C PHE A 279 5.87 8.64 -32.75
N TRP A 280 7.10 8.15 -32.83
CA TRP A 280 7.79 7.56 -31.68
C TRP A 280 8.06 8.58 -30.58
N LEU A 281 8.40 9.81 -30.95
CA LEU A 281 8.60 10.90 -29.98
C LEU A 281 7.31 11.20 -29.20
N ILE A 282 6.15 11.23 -29.87
CA ILE A 282 4.86 11.41 -29.21
C ILE A 282 4.55 10.27 -28.25
N ILE A 283 4.75 9.00 -28.66
CA ILE A 283 4.55 7.85 -27.76
C ILE A 283 5.42 7.99 -26.52
N PHE A 284 6.70 8.33 -26.69
CA PHE A 284 7.63 8.49 -25.57
C PHE A 284 7.19 9.61 -24.63
N LEU A 285 6.92 10.80 -25.16
CA LEU A 285 6.50 11.96 -24.36
C LEU A 285 5.14 11.75 -23.69
N ALA A 286 4.18 11.13 -24.39
CA ALA A 286 2.87 10.81 -23.85
C ALA A 286 2.98 9.79 -22.70
N THR A 287 3.80 8.76 -22.89
CA THR A 287 4.06 7.75 -21.86
C THR A 287 4.74 8.37 -20.64
N LEU A 288 5.76 9.20 -20.86
CA LEU A 288 6.46 9.92 -19.79
C LEU A 288 5.51 10.86 -19.03
N GLY A 289 4.69 11.64 -19.75
CA GLY A 289 3.70 12.53 -19.17
C GLY A 289 2.66 11.78 -18.33
N TRP A 290 2.21 10.62 -18.82
CA TRP A 290 1.30 9.73 -18.10
C TRP A 290 1.92 9.21 -16.79
N PHE A 291 3.16 8.71 -16.82
CA PHE A 291 3.85 8.24 -15.62
C PHE A 291 4.08 9.36 -14.60
N VAL A 292 4.46 10.56 -15.06
CA VAL A 292 4.60 11.73 -14.19
C VAL A 292 3.29 12.04 -13.49
N ALA A 293 2.17 12.07 -14.21
CA ALA A 293 0.85 12.30 -13.62
C ALA A 293 0.47 11.23 -12.58
N LEU A 294 0.72 9.96 -12.88
CA LEU A 294 0.50 8.84 -11.94
C LEU A 294 1.34 8.98 -10.68
N PHE A 295 2.63 9.31 -10.80
CA PHE A 295 3.52 9.49 -9.67
C PHE A 295 3.10 10.66 -8.79
N PHE A 296 2.68 11.80 -9.38
CA PHE A 296 2.13 12.92 -8.61
C PHE A 296 0.84 12.56 -7.87
N ALA A 297 -0.09 11.88 -8.54
CA ALA A 297 -1.34 11.46 -7.91
C ALA A 297 -1.09 10.48 -6.74
N GLY A 298 -0.21 9.49 -6.95
CA GLY A 298 0.20 8.53 -5.93
C GLY A 298 0.90 9.21 -4.75
N ALA A 299 1.82 10.15 -5.02
CA ALA A 299 2.55 10.90 -4.00
C ALA A 299 1.62 11.73 -3.11
N ILE A 300 0.68 12.47 -3.71
CA ILE A 300 -0.29 13.30 -2.99
C ILE A 300 -1.22 12.41 -2.16
N LEU A 301 -1.77 11.35 -2.75
CA LEU A 301 -2.67 10.43 -2.06
C LEU A 301 -1.99 9.75 -0.88
N SER A 302 -0.77 9.25 -1.06
CA SER A 302 -0.02 8.59 0.02
C SER A 302 0.31 9.57 1.14
N THR A 303 0.78 10.78 0.81
CA THR A 303 1.04 11.85 1.80
C THR A 303 -0.22 12.16 2.61
N PHE A 304 -1.37 12.28 1.95
CA PHE A 304 -2.65 12.55 2.59
C PHE A 304 -3.08 11.40 3.52
N GLN A 305 -2.94 10.15 3.09
CA GLN A 305 -3.28 8.97 3.89
C GLN A 305 -2.40 8.85 5.13
N PHE A 306 -1.08 8.94 4.98
CA PHE A 306 -0.15 8.90 6.12
C PHE A 306 -0.38 10.07 7.08
N SER A 307 -0.67 11.27 6.55
CA SER A 307 -1.02 12.44 7.37
C SER A 307 -2.31 12.20 8.17
N SER A 308 -3.33 11.62 7.54
CA SER A 308 -4.61 11.31 8.16
C SER A 308 -4.47 10.29 9.29
N TRP A 309 -3.74 9.19 9.06
CA TRP A 309 -3.47 8.19 10.10
C TRP A 309 -2.65 8.74 11.26
N THR A 310 -1.63 9.55 10.96
CA THR A 310 -0.79 10.20 11.98
C THR A 310 -1.62 11.14 12.86
N LEU A 311 -2.46 11.98 12.24
CA LEU A 311 -3.33 12.90 12.97
C LEU A 311 -4.39 12.14 13.79
N LEU A 312 -4.97 11.07 13.24
CA LEU A 312 -5.88 10.21 13.98
C LEU A 312 -5.22 9.62 15.22
N PHE A 313 -4.01 9.08 15.09
CA PHE A 313 -3.24 8.55 16.20
C PHE A 313 -3.03 9.62 17.29
N ILE A 314 -2.62 10.83 16.90
CA ILE A 314 -2.40 11.95 17.84
C ILE A 314 -3.69 12.26 18.62
N GLU A 315 -4.84 12.28 17.96
CA GLU A 315 -6.12 12.62 18.59
C GLU A 315 -6.68 11.50 19.47
N ILE A 316 -6.53 10.22 19.07
CA ILE A 316 -6.89 9.06 19.90
C ILE A 316 -6.00 9.02 21.15
N ASN A 317 -4.70 9.21 20.98
CA ASN A 317 -3.74 9.15 22.08
C ASN A 317 -3.94 10.29 23.10
N LYS A 318 -4.36 11.48 22.62
CA LYS A 318 -4.78 12.61 23.47
C LYS A 318 -6.17 12.44 24.09
N LYS A 319 -6.83 11.28 23.92
CA LYS A 319 -8.20 10.96 24.37
C LYS A 319 -9.28 11.95 23.89
N LYS A 320 -9.12 12.55 22.72
CA LYS A 320 -10.04 13.58 22.20
C LYS A 320 -11.16 13.05 21.29
N ILE A 321 -11.25 11.74 21.06
CA ILE A 321 -12.13 11.16 20.03
C ILE A 321 -13.10 10.11 20.58
N TRP A 322 -14.34 10.15 20.08
CA TRP A 322 -15.36 9.10 20.17
C TRP A 322 -15.85 8.71 18.77
N SER A 323 -16.19 7.43 18.53
CA SER A 323 -16.66 6.91 17.22
C SER A 323 -17.99 7.51 16.80
N LYS A 324 -18.23 7.69 15.48
CA LYS A 324 -19.54 8.17 15.01
C LYS A 324 -20.64 7.12 15.18
N LEU A 325 -20.34 5.84 14.96
CA LEU A 325 -21.31 4.75 15.09
C LEU A 325 -21.76 4.50 16.53
N LEU A 326 -20.83 4.53 17.51
CA LEU A 326 -21.18 4.51 18.94
C LEU A 326 -22.09 5.68 19.34
N ARG A 327 -21.95 6.82 18.66
CA ARG A 327 -22.80 8.01 18.84
C ARG A 327 -24.22 7.83 18.30
N PHE A 328 -24.38 7.07 17.21
CA PHE A 328 -25.68 6.76 16.62
C PHE A 328 -26.44 5.72 17.45
N VAL A 329 -25.72 4.78 18.06
CA VAL A 329 -26.28 3.72 18.92
C VAL A 329 -26.48 4.18 20.37
N GLY A 330 -26.15 5.43 20.72
CA GLY A 330 -26.44 6.02 22.04
C GLY A 330 -25.63 5.45 23.21
N LEU A 331 -24.65 4.58 22.96
CA LEU A 331 -23.81 3.97 23.99
C LEU A 331 -22.68 4.92 24.38
N ASN A 332 -23.00 5.92 25.21
CA ASN A 332 -22.00 6.63 26.00
C ASN A 332 -21.65 5.77 27.22
N LYS A 333 -20.45 5.19 27.26
CA LYS A 333 -19.79 4.79 28.50
C LYS A 333 -18.39 5.39 28.56
#